data_AF-A0A151UIN8-F1
#
_entry.id   AF-A0A151UIN8-F1
#
_cell.length_a   1.000
_cell.length_b   1.000
_cell.length_c   1.000
_cell.angle_alpha   90.00
_cell.angle_beta   90.00
_cell.angle_gamma   90.00
#
_symmetry.space_group_name_H-M   'P 1'
#
loop_
_entity.id
_entity.type
_entity.pdbx_description
1 polymer ?
#
loop_
_entity_poly.entity_id
_entity_poly.type
_entity_poly.pdbx_seq_one_letter_code
_entity_poly.pdbx_strand_id
1 'polypeptide(L)' 'KLKRHCSHSEPTLCKLHDNTSPGYAWLLPAWVAEERHMESGRVYRYYYDPQGNQYKSQSEVFAAWENVGMIVIDD' A
#
# COMPACT_ATOMS: atom_id res chain seq x y z
N LYS A 1 29.75 -9.16 2.24
CA LYS A 1 28.76 -8.70 3.26
C LYS A 1 28.29 -7.30 2.86
N LEU A 2 27.12 -7.17 2.21
CA LEU A 2 26.64 -5.87 1.75
C LEU A 2 25.86 -5.20 2.90
N LYS A 3 26.50 -4.23 3.56
CA LYS A 3 25.91 -3.46 4.66
C LYS A 3 24.94 -2.45 4.05
N ARG A 4 23.64 -2.76 4.03
CA ARG A 4 22.59 -1.81 3.67
C ARG A 4 22.58 -0.71 4.73
N HIS A 5 23.16 0.45 4.41
CA HIS A 5 22.86 1.67 5.13
C HIS A 5 21.40 2.02 4.83
N CYS A 6 20.48 1.56 5.67
CA CYS A 6 19.13 2.10 5.70
C CYS A 6 19.22 3.45 6.44
N SER A 7 19.50 4.51 5.71
CA SER A 7 19.17 5.86 6.17
C SER A 7 17.65 5.87 6.40
N HIS A 8 17.22 5.99 7.65
CA HIS A 8 15.86 6.44 7.99
C HIS A 8 15.77 7.90 7.54
N SER A 9 15.64 8.11 6.23
CA SER A 9 15.18 9.37 5.69
C SER A 9 13.68 9.42 5.92
N GLU A 10 13.23 10.38 6.71
CA GLU A 10 11.80 10.67 6.87
C GLU A 10 11.19 10.97 5.49
N PRO A 11 9.95 10.55 5.23
CA PRO A 11 9.27 10.91 4.00
C PRO A 11 9.05 12.42 3.93
N THR A 12 9.35 13.01 2.78
CA THR A 12 9.09 14.43 2.51
C THR A 12 7.59 14.70 2.38
N LEU A 13 6.83 13.70 1.94
CA LEU A 13 5.39 13.77 1.77
C LEU A 13 4.75 12.40 1.95
N CYS A 14 3.70 12.34 2.76
CA CYS A 14 2.78 11.20 2.85
C CYS A 14 1.44 11.57 2.22
N LYS A 15 0.94 10.72 1.32
CA LYS A 15 -0.40 10.83 0.76
C LYS A 15 -1.20 9.58 1.09
N LEU A 16 -2.47 9.76 1.43
CA LEU A 16 -3.42 8.68 1.62
C LEU A 16 -4.39 8.66 0.45
N HIS A 17 -4.65 7.45 -0.05
CA HIS A 17 -5.54 7.18 -1.15
C HIS A 17 -6.55 6.11 -0.75
N ASP A 18 -7.82 6.34 -1.09
CA ASP A 18 -8.87 5.34 -1.02
C ASP A 18 -9.26 4.88 -2.43
N ASN A 19 -10.31 4.07 -2.52
CA ASN A 19 -10.81 3.55 -3.79
C ASN A 19 -11.44 4.59 -4.73
N THR A 20 -11.57 5.85 -4.31
CA THR A 20 -12.02 6.95 -5.17
C THR A 20 -10.85 7.66 -5.86
N SER A 21 -9.62 7.43 -5.39
CA SER A 21 -8.42 8.01 -5.96
C SER A 21 -8.04 7.35 -7.30
N PRO A 22 -7.60 8.13 -8.32
CA PRO A 22 -7.10 7.57 -9.57
C PRO A 22 -5.98 6.56 -9.34
N GLY A 23 -6.07 5.39 -9.98
CA GLY A 23 -5.10 4.29 -9.82
C GLY A 23 -5.30 3.40 -8.59
N TYR A 24 -6.28 3.71 -7.74
CA TYR A 24 -6.61 2.96 -6.53
C TYR A 24 -8.02 2.38 -6.53
N ALA A 25 -8.76 2.50 -7.64
CA ALA A 25 -10.13 1.99 -7.78
C ALA A 25 -10.27 0.48 -7.55
N TRP A 26 -9.17 -0.27 -7.66
CA TRP A 26 -9.13 -1.71 -7.36
C TRP A 26 -9.17 -2.01 -5.84
N LEU A 27 -8.92 -1.03 -4.97
CA LEU A 27 -9.06 -1.21 -3.53
C LEU A 27 -10.51 -1.40 -3.14
N LEU A 28 -10.77 -2.33 -2.23
CA LEU A 28 -12.08 -2.46 -1.61
C LEU A 28 -12.39 -1.24 -0.73
N PRO A 29 -13.68 -0.92 -0.53
CA PRO A 29 -14.08 0.12 0.42
C PRO A 29 -13.44 -0.08 1.79
N ALA A 30 -13.10 1.03 2.44
CA ALA A 30 -12.39 1.09 3.74
C ALA A 30 -10.94 0.57 3.73
N TRP A 31 -10.40 0.11 2.60
CA TRP A 31 -8.96 -0.03 2.42
C TRP A 31 -8.33 1.29 2.02
N VAL A 32 -7.10 1.53 2.45
CA VAL A 32 -6.34 2.73 2.09
C VAL A 32 -4.92 2.38 1.66
N ALA A 33 -4.38 3.17 0.74
CA ALA A 33 -2.97 3.14 0.38
C ALA A 33 -2.26 4.40 0.87
N GLU A 34 -1.10 4.22 1.48
CA GLU A 34 -0.18 5.29 1.84
C GLU A 34 0.98 5.32 0.84
N GLU A 35 1.15 6.46 0.16
CA GLU A 35 2.35 6.75 -0.63
C GLU A 35 3.30 7.63 0.19
N ARG A 36 4.51 7.12 0.44
CA ARG A 36 5.60 7.84 1.08
C ARG A 36 6.62 8.24 0.04
N HIS A 37 6.70 9.54 -0.23
CA HIS A 37 7.68 10.13 -1.14
C HIS A 37 8.94 10.52 -0.36
N MET A 38 10.06 9.91 -0.71
CA MET A 38 11.37 10.24 -0.13
C MET A 38 12.04 11.38 -0.91
N GLU A 39 12.96 12.10 -0.27
CA GLU A 39 13.82 13.09 -0.93
C GLU A 39 14.59 12.51 -2.12
N SER A 40 14.91 11.21 -2.06
CA SER A 40 15.57 10.48 -3.16
C SER A 40 14.70 10.32 -4.42
N GLY A 41 13.43 10.73 -4.40
CA GLY A 41 12.45 10.51 -5.46
C GLY A 41 11.81 9.12 -5.45
N ARG A 42 12.28 8.21 -4.57
CA ARG A 42 11.63 6.91 -4.37
C ARG A 42 10.28 7.08 -3.71
N VAL A 43 9.29 6.37 -4.23
CA VAL A 43 7.96 6.27 -3.63
C VAL A 43 7.79 4.88 -3.06
N TYR A 44 7.51 4.80 -1.77
CA TYR A 44 7.12 3.56 -1.11
C TYR A 44 5.61 3.55 -0.95
N ARG A 45 5.00 2.41 -1.25
CA ARG A 45 3.55 2.25 -1.13
C ARG A 45 3.25 1.18 -0.09
N TYR A 46 2.37 1.52 0.84
CA TYR A 46 1.85 0.63 1.85
C TYR A 46 0.33 0.61 1.73
N TYR A 47 -0.29 -0.51 2.03
CA TYR A 47 -1.73 -0.66 2.03
C TYR A 47 -2.18 -1.07 3.42
N TYR A 48 -3.35 -0.62 3.82
CA TYR A 48 -3.92 -0.92 5.13
C TYR A 48 -5.33 -1.45 4.97
N ASP A 49 -5.63 -2.54 5.68
CA ASP A 49 -6.99 -3.02 5.83
C ASP A 49 -7.76 -2.18 6.87
N PRO A 50 -9.08 -2.38 7.00
CA PRO A 50 -9.88 -1.65 7.99
C PRO A 50 -9.50 -1.93 9.45
N GLN A 51 -8.71 -2.98 9.71
CA GLN A 51 -8.18 -3.33 11.03
C GLN A 51 -6.81 -2.69 11.30
N GLY A 52 -6.21 -2.02 10.31
CA GLY A 52 -4.90 -1.38 10.39
C GLY A 52 -3.72 -2.32 10.07
N ASN A 53 -3.96 -3.53 9.57
CA ASN A 53 -2.89 -4.42 9.13
C ASN A 53 -2.24 -3.87 7.86
N GLN A 54 -0.91 -3.89 7.83
CA GLN A 54 -0.14 -3.29 6.74
C GLN A 54 0.36 -4.33 5.73
N TYR A 55 0.23 -4.00 4.45
CA TYR A 55 0.70 -4.77 3.31
C TYR A 55 1.63 -3.91 2.44
N LYS A 56 2.61 -4.53 1.79
CA LYS A 56 3.66 -3.82 1.02
C LYS A 56 3.48 -3.95 -0.48
N SER A 57 2.55 -4.79 -0.93
CA SER A 57 2.28 -5.01 -2.34
C SER A 57 0.81 -5.31 -2.59
N GLN A 58 0.37 -5.06 -3.81
CA GLN A 58 -0.99 -5.38 -4.25
C GLN A 58 -1.26 -6.89 -4.19
N SER A 59 -0.26 -7.73 -4.50
CA SER A 59 -0.39 -9.19 -4.37
C SER A 59 -0.63 -9.65 -2.94
N GLU A 60 0.00 -9.00 -1.95
CA GLU A 60 -0.27 -9.28 -0.53
C GLU A 60 -1.70 -8.87 -0.13
N VAL A 61 -2.21 -7.78 -0.68
CA VAL A 61 -3.61 -7.34 -0.48
C VAL A 61 -4.59 -8.37 -1.05
N PHE A 62 -4.36 -8.83 -2.27
CA PHE A 62 -5.20 -9.86 -2.89
C PHE A 62 -5.17 -11.18 -2.12
N ALA A 63 -3.99 -11.62 -1.68
CA ALA A 63 -3.88 -12.80 -0.83
C ALA A 63 -4.65 -12.63 0.50
N ALA A 64 -4.66 -11.43 1.08
CA ALA A 64 -5.44 -11.16 2.28
C ALA A 64 -6.95 -11.28 2.02
N TRP A 65 -7.44 -10.78 0.88
CA TRP A 65 -8.84 -10.88 0.48
C TRP A 65 -9.27 -12.34 0.23
N GLU A 66 -8.44 -13.12 -0.45
CA GLU A 66 -8.69 -14.54 -0.68
C GLU A 66 -8.80 -15.32 0.64
N ASN A 67 -7.92 -15.04 1.60
CA ASN A 67 -7.92 -15.70 2.91
C ASN A 67 -9.19 -15.44 3.74
N VAL A 68 -9.86 -14.30 3.51
CA VAL A 68 -11.12 -13.96 4.17
C VAL A 68 -12.35 -14.30 3.31
N GLY A 69 -12.15 -15.00 2.18
CA GLY A 69 -13.23 -15.47 1.31
C GLY A 69 -13.81 -14.40 0.38
N MET A 70 -13.10 -13.29 0.16
CA MET A 70 -13.49 -12.28 -0.83
C MET A 70 -12.91 -12.66 -2.20
N ILE A 71 -13.78 -12.89 -3.17
CA ILE A 71 -13.40 -13.15 -4.56
C ILE A 71 -13.43 -11.82 -5.31
N VAL A 72 -12.30 -11.39 -5.86
CA VAL A 72 -12.24 -10.25 -6.78
C VAL A 72 -12.63 -10.76 -8.16
N ILE A 73 -13.70 -10.19 -8.73
CA ILE A 73 -14.06 -10.41 -10.14
C ILE A 73 -13.57 -9.18 -10.90
N ASP A 74 -12.64 -9.39 -11.82
CA ASP A 74 -12.23 -8.39 -12.81
C ASP A 74 -13.24 -8.46 -13.97
N ASP A 75 -13.80 -7.32 -14.41
CA ASP A 75 -14.77 -7.21 -15.52
C ASP A 75 -14.06 -7.02 -16.88
#